data_AF-A0A9W6ZSC3-F1
#
_entry.id   AF-A0A9W6ZSC3-F1
#
_cell.length_a   1.000
_cell.length_b   1.000
_cell.length_c   1.000
_cell.angle_alpha   90.00
_cell.angle_beta   90.00
_cell.angle_gamma   90.00
#
_symmetry.space_group_name_H-M   'P 1'
#
loop_
_entity.id
_entity.type
_entity.pdbx_description
1 polymer ?
#
loop_
_entity_poly.entity_id
_entity_poly.type
_entity_poly.pdbx_seq_one_letter_code
_entity_poly.pdbx_strand_id
1 'polypeptide(L)'
;MTLPDVLTSPQFELLSSSLCILSSITYAILTIPTLSPLTSVTLTLLEDGISVFFGVEYVVRWISLGFSPKYFFKPLAVIDLVSFLPTLITILNPTFSQNGLTFLRLLRILRLQRYVSDFESFKNLEIALGIPPTNVKKSQLQFARFFSSIGTLLFISTGLIYASEHTDNPQIPDFFTALYFGLCTLTTVGFGDIVPVTFYGRLVVCFSIIIGVGVVPLQVGELAKEILGNGDEERERGEERVRVAEEGEKFWRENYETLREEFIKLKKDEVLTRVGEGEGEEGEGGRRRVVHCDELINIMNKNLSIQKGCGFLLLYYCLDFFDALPVSVKGGFPHVDFAAFSARGQDGARFVPSCGMRLTGVC
;
A
#
# COMPACT_ATOMS: atom_id res chain seq x y z
N MET A 1 19.73 -14.01 -15.24
CA MET A 1 19.31 -13.84 -13.83
C MET A 1 20.56 -14.02 -12.99
N THR A 2 21.03 -12.97 -12.33
CA THR A 2 22.21 -13.06 -11.47
C THR A 2 21.84 -13.72 -10.14
N LEU A 3 22.80 -14.30 -9.43
CA LEU A 3 22.57 -14.93 -8.12
C LEU A 3 21.87 -13.99 -7.10
N PRO A 4 22.19 -12.68 -7.05
CA PRO A 4 21.41 -11.69 -6.29
C PRO A 4 19.94 -11.62 -6.68
N ASP A 5 19.61 -11.61 -7.97
CA ASP A 5 18.23 -11.47 -8.46
C ASP A 5 17.33 -12.64 -8.03
N VAL A 6 17.90 -13.83 -7.90
CA VAL A 6 17.16 -15.02 -7.41
C VAL A 6 16.84 -14.88 -5.92
N LEU A 7 17.79 -14.37 -5.13
CA LEU A 7 17.65 -14.22 -3.67
C LEU A 7 16.69 -13.11 -3.24
N THR A 8 16.38 -12.18 -4.15
CA THR A 8 15.40 -11.10 -3.99
C THR A 8 14.13 -11.36 -4.81
N SER A 9 13.95 -12.56 -5.33
CA SER A 9 12.74 -12.89 -6.08
C SER A 9 11.55 -13.04 -5.14
N PRO A 10 10.34 -12.59 -5.56
CA PRO A 10 9.11 -12.72 -4.77
C PRO A 10 8.87 -14.12 -4.20
N GLN A 11 9.05 -15.14 -5.04
CA GLN A 11 8.85 -16.54 -4.66
C GLN A 11 9.85 -17.00 -3.59
N PHE A 12 11.11 -16.56 -3.68
CA PHE A 12 12.14 -16.93 -2.72
C PHE A 12 11.92 -16.26 -1.36
N GLU A 13 11.47 -15.01 -1.34
CA GLU A 13 11.13 -14.30 -0.11
C GLU A 13 9.89 -14.91 0.57
N LEU A 14 8.88 -15.30 -0.20
CA LEU A 14 7.72 -16.02 0.32
C LEU A 14 8.12 -17.40 0.87
N LEU A 15 8.96 -18.15 0.17
CA LEU A 15 9.48 -19.43 0.64
C LEU A 15 10.25 -19.25 1.96
N SER A 16 11.17 -18.29 2.01
CA SER A 16 12.04 -18.11 3.18
C SER A 16 11.27 -17.60 4.41
N SER A 17 10.29 -16.71 4.20
CA SER A 17 9.41 -16.23 5.28
C SER A 17 8.45 -17.32 5.78
N SER A 18 7.84 -18.10 4.88
CA SER A 18 6.98 -19.23 5.25
C SER A 18 7.74 -20.33 6.00
N LEU A 19 8.97 -20.66 5.59
CA LEU A 19 9.83 -21.58 6.33
C LEU A 19 10.20 -21.07 7.73
N CYS A 20 10.36 -19.75 7.90
CA CYS A 20 10.63 -19.14 9.21
C CYS A 20 9.43 -19.28 10.16
N ILE A 21 8.22 -19.03 9.65
CA ILE A 21 6.98 -19.22 10.41
C ILE A 21 6.78 -20.70 10.73
N LEU A 22 6.98 -21.59 9.76
CA LEU A 22 6.87 -23.04 9.93
C LEU A 22 7.85 -23.54 11.01
N SER A 23 9.09 -23.04 11.02
CA SER A 23 10.08 -23.40 12.04
C SER A 23 9.65 -22.92 13.44
N SER A 24 9.07 -21.73 13.53
CA SER A 24 8.60 -21.19 14.81
C SER A 24 7.42 -21.98 15.38
N ILE A 25 6.47 -22.38 14.52
CA ILE A 25 5.35 -23.24 14.89
C ILE A 25 5.84 -24.63 15.30
N THR A 26 6.75 -25.21 14.51
CA THR A 26 7.31 -26.53 14.79
C THR A 26 8.07 -26.56 16.10
N TYR A 27 8.85 -25.51 16.40
CA TYR A 27 9.49 -25.34 17.71
C TYR A 27 8.46 -25.31 18.84
N ALA A 28 7.36 -24.54 18.71
CA ALA A 28 6.32 -24.51 19.73
C ALA A 28 5.67 -25.89 19.93
N ILE A 29 5.40 -26.62 18.86
CA ILE A 29 4.84 -27.99 18.93
C ILE A 29 5.82 -28.93 19.64
N LEU A 30 7.13 -28.87 19.34
CA LEU A 30 8.16 -29.71 19.95
C LEU A 30 8.24 -29.61 21.48
N THR A 31 7.72 -28.53 22.08
CA THR A 31 7.67 -28.36 23.55
C THR A 31 6.52 -29.12 24.22
N ILE A 32 5.56 -29.65 23.45
CA ILE A 32 4.41 -30.36 24.00
C ILE A 32 4.89 -31.71 24.59
N PRO A 33 4.66 -31.97 25.89
CA PRO A 33 5.20 -33.15 26.56
C PRO A 33 4.58 -34.49 26.10
N THR A 34 3.44 -34.47 25.43
CA THR A 34 2.68 -35.67 25.02
C THR A 34 2.96 -36.15 23.60
N LEU A 35 4.01 -35.65 22.95
CA LEU A 35 4.35 -36.03 21.58
C LEU A 35 4.89 -37.47 21.48
N SER A 36 4.47 -38.17 20.43
CA SER A 36 5.03 -39.48 20.06
C SER A 36 6.52 -39.36 19.71
N PRO A 37 7.38 -40.32 20.11
CA PRO A 37 8.80 -40.28 19.79
C PRO A 37 9.10 -40.14 18.29
N LEU A 38 8.30 -40.77 17.44
CA LEU A 38 8.46 -40.70 15.98
C LEU A 38 8.15 -39.30 15.44
N THR A 39 7.13 -38.65 16.02
CA THR A 39 6.76 -37.26 15.68
C THR A 39 7.88 -36.30 16.10
N SER A 40 8.40 -36.43 17.31
CA SER A 40 9.48 -35.57 17.81
C SER A 40 10.75 -35.65 16.97
N VAL A 41 11.15 -36.86 16.56
CA VAL A 41 12.29 -37.05 15.64
C VAL A 41 12.02 -36.40 14.29
N THR A 42 10.82 -36.60 13.72
CA THR A 42 10.47 -36.03 12.41
C THR A 42 10.48 -34.50 12.44
N LEU A 43 9.90 -33.89 13.48
CA LEU A 43 9.90 -32.43 13.66
C LEU A 43 11.31 -31.88 13.90
N THR A 44 12.16 -32.61 14.64
CA THR A 44 13.56 -32.20 14.84
C THR A 44 14.36 -32.24 13.54
N LEU A 45 14.18 -33.28 12.72
CA LEU A 45 14.81 -33.37 11.40
C LEU A 45 14.32 -32.25 10.46
N LEU A 46 13.04 -31.90 10.54
CA LEU A 46 12.48 -30.77 9.80
C LEU A 46 13.13 -29.45 10.23
N GLU A 47 13.25 -29.19 11.54
CA GLU A 47 13.92 -28.01 12.10
C GLU A 47 15.37 -27.88 11.64
N ASP A 48 16.11 -28.97 11.71
CA ASP A 48 17.51 -29.00 11.29
C ASP A 48 17.63 -28.78 9.78
N GLY A 49 16.74 -29.38 8.98
CA GLY A 49 16.67 -29.16 7.53
C GLY A 49 16.39 -27.71 7.16
N ILE A 50 15.41 -27.07 7.81
CA ILE A 50 15.10 -25.64 7.62
C ILE A 50 16.30 -24.77 8.04
N SER A 51 16.95 -25.10 9.16
CA SER A 51 18.12 -24.35 9.61
C SER A 51 19.33 -24.50 8.68
N VAL A 52 19.53 -25.67 8.07
CA VAL A 52 20.58 -25.87 7.05
C VAL A 52 20.25 -25.06 5.80
N PHE A 53 19.00 -25.04 5.34
CA PHE A 53 18.56 -24.19 4.23
C PHE A 53 18.90 -22.71 4.47
N PHE A 54 18.63 -22.22 5.68
CA PHE A 54 18.98 -20.86 6.09
C PHE A 54 20.48 -20.58 6.19
N GLY A 55 21.27 -21.56 6.64
CA GLY A 55 22.73 -21.47 6.61
C GLY A 55 23.28 -21.38 5.18
N VAL A 56 22.73 -22.19 4.25
CA VAL A 56 23.09 -22.11 2.82
C VAL A 56 22.71 -20.76 2.24
N GLU A 57 21.48 -20.29 2.48
CA GLU A 57 21.02 -18.96 2.04
C GLU A 57 21.98 -17.86 2.50
N TYR A 58 22.40 -17.89 3.78
CA TYR A 58 23.33 -16.91 4.34
C TYR A 58 24.68 -16.91 3.62
N VAL A 59 25.25 -18.10 3.36
CA VAL A 59 26.52 -18.25 2.66
C VAL A 59 26.40 -17.78 1.21
N VAL A 60 25.32 -18.12 0.49
CA VAL A 60 25.09 -17.69 -0.89
C VAL A 60 24.97 -16.15 -0.96
N ARG A 61 24.30 -15.51 0.00
CA ARG A 61 24.24 -14.04 0.12
C ARG A 61 25.60 -13.41 0.34
N TRP A 62 26.43 -14.01 1.20
CA TRP A 62 27.79 -13.54 1.44
C TRP A 62 28.69 -13.66 0.20
N ILE A 63 28.61 -14.77 -0.52
CA ILE A 63 29.34 -14.99 -1.80
C ILE A 63 28.89 -13.96 -2.84
N SER A 64 27.58 -13.70 -2.94
CA SER A 64 26.99 -12.75 -3.89
C SER A 64 27.49 -11.31 -3.71
N LEU A 65 27.99 -10.98 -2.52
CA LEU A 65 28.57 -9.68 -2.16
C LEU A 65 30.10 -9.65 -2.26
N GLY A 66 30.71 -10.64 -2.92
CA GLY A 66 32.16 -10.71 -3.13
C GLY A 66 32.95 -11.00 -1.86
N PHE A 67 32.42 -11.82 -0.95
CA PHE A 67 33.09 -12.24 0.29
C PHE A 67 33.47 -11.09 1.24
N SER A 68 32.76 -9.95 1.16
CA SER A 68 33.07 -8.79 2.01
C SER A 68 32.88 -9.09 3.50
N PRO A 69 33.91 -8.94 4.36
CA PRO A 69 33.78 -9.17 5.79
C PRO A 69 32.85 -8.15 6.48
N LYS A 70 32.60 -7.00 5.82
CA LYS A 70 31.64 -5.99 6.31
C LYS A 70 30.21 -6.53 6.35
N TYR A 71 29.91 -7.60 5.61
CA TYR A 71 28.59 -8.21 5.60
C TYR A 71 28.20 -8.75 6.99
N PHE A 72 29.13 -9.37 7.72
CA PHE A 72 28.88 -9.94 9.05
C PHE A 72 28.45 -8.92 10.10
N PHE A 73 28.75 -7.63 9.89
CA PHE A 73 28.43 -6.55 10.82
C PHE A 73 27.14 -5.80 10.45
N LYS A 74 26.46 -6.15 9.36
CA LYS A 74 25.15 -5.57 9.03
C LYS A 74 24.08 -6.15 9.95
N PRO A 75 23.19 -5.36 10.55
CA PRO A 75 22.23 -5.84 11.56
C PRO A 75 21.33 -6.97 11.04
N LEU A 76 20.84 -6.87 9.81
CA LEU A 76 20.04 -7.93 9.17
C LEU A 76 20.85 -9.22 8.91
N ALA A 77 22.14 -9.09 8.60
CA ALA A 77 23.02 -10.25 8.41
C ALA A 77 23.41 -10.90 9.75
N VAL A 78 23.51 -10.11 10.83
CA VAL A 78 23.69 -10.64 12.19
C VAL A 78 22.47 -11.46 12.61
N ILE A 79 21.26 -10.96 12.34
CA ILE A 79 20.02 -11.71 12.62
C ILE A 79 20.03 -13.05 11.86
N ASP A 80 20.38 -13.02 10.58
CA ASP A 80 20.48 -14.25 9.78
C ASP A 80 21.55 -15.20 10.34
N LEU A 81 22.71 -14.69 10.74
CA LEU A 81 23.78 -15.49 11.35
C LEU A 81 23.31 -16.16 12.65
N VAL A 82 22.74 -15.38 13.56
CA VAL A 82 22.26 -15.86 14.87
C VAL A 82 21.17 -16.92 14.71
N SER A 83 20.37 -16.85 13.64
CA SER A 83 19.27 -17.79 13.41
C SER A 83 19.73 -19.24 13.11
N PHE A 84 20.82 -19.42 12.37
CA PHE A 84 21.33 -20.76 12.02
C PHE A 84 22.50 -21.20 12.92
N LEU A 85 23.09 -20.27 13.69
CA LEU A 85 24.20 -20.52 14.60
C LEU A 85 23.94 -21.69 15.59
N PRO A 86 22.76 -21.83 16.22
CA PRO A 86 22.52 -22.93 17.17
C PRO A 86 22.65 -24.31 16.52
N THR A 87 22.15 -24.46 15.29
CA THR A 87 22.27 -25.70 14.52
C THR A 87 23.70 -25.89 14.03
N LEU A 88 24.39 -24.83 13.61
CA LEU A 88 25.81 -24.91 13.26
C LEU A 88 26.65 -25.44 14.43
N ILE A 89 26.46 -24.90 15.64
CA ILE A 89 27.15 -25.36 16.84
C ILE A 89 26.82 -26.84 17.13
N THR A 90 25.55 -27.22 17.00
CA THR A 90 25.09 -28.59 17.25
C THR A 90 25.71 -29.59 16.26
N ILE A 91 25.83 -29.21 14.98
CA ILE A 91 26.47 -30.03 13.93
C ILE A 91 27.98 -30.17 14.19
N LEU A 92 28.66 -29.08 14.57
CA LEU A 92 30.10 -29.10 14.83
C LEU A 92 30.44 -29.85 16.13
N ASN A 93 29.59 -29.77 17.13
CA ASN A 93 29.79 -30.44 18.41
C ASN A 93 28.44 -30.78 19.07
N PRO A 94 27.96 -32.03 18.91
CA PRO A 94 26.68 -32.47 19.46
C PRO A 94 26.57 -32.35 20.99
N THR A 95 27.69 -32.32 21.71
CA THR A 95 27.71 -32.20 23.18
C THR A 95 27.21 -30.83 23.65
N PHE A 96 27.35 -29.78 22.85
CA PHE A 96 26.83 -28.44 23.19
C PHE A 96 25.29 -28.37 23.18
N SER A 97 24.61 -29.31 22.52
CA SER A 97 23.15 -29.44 22.54
C SER A 97 22.61 -29.60 23.97
N GLN A 98 23.40 -30.22 24.87
CA GLN A 98 22.99 -30.44 26.26
C GLN A 98 23.21 -29.23 27.19
N ASN A 99 23.93 -28.19 26.74
CA ASN A 99 24.34 -27.06 27.57
C ASN A 99 23.32 -25.91 27.61
N GLY A 100 22.05 -26.19 27.32
CA GLY A 100 20.98 -25.20 27.40
C GLY A 100 20.94 -24.18 26.26
N LEU A 101 21.72 -24.31 25.18
CA LEU A 101 21.69 -23.38 24.04
C LEU A 101 20.45 -23.52 23.13
N THR A 102 19.57 -24.47 23.43
CA THR A 102 18.35 -24.75 22.63
C THR A 102 17.42 -23.54 22.55
N PHE A 103 17.38 -22.68 23.58
CA PHE A 103 16.56 -21.45 23.55
C PHE A 103 17.03 -20.47 22.46
N LEU A 104 18.28 -20.53 22.00
CA LEU A 104 18.75 -19.66 20.91
C LEU A 104 18.00 -19.93 19.60
N ARG A 105 17.38 -21.10 19.44
CA ARG A 105 16.52 -21.43 18.29
C ARG A 105 15.30 -20.49 18.21
N LEU A 106 14.85 -19.92 19.33
CA LEU A 106 13.78 -18.91 19.38
C LEU A 106 14.13 -17.64 18.59
N LEU A 107 15.41 -17.28 18.53
CA LEU A 107 15.87 -16.06 17.88
C LEU A 107 15.65 -16.10 16.35
N ARG A 108 15.33 -17.26 15.77
CA ARG A 108 15.02 -17.41 14.34
C ARG A 108 13.84 -16.56 13.90
N ILE A 109 12.84 -16.38 14.77
CA ILE A 109 11.68 -15.53 14.46
C ILE A 109 12.10 -14.08 14.16
N LEU A 110 13.25 -13.61 14.67
CA LEU A 110 13.80 -12.27 14.36
C LEU A 110 14.04 -12.09 12.87
N ARG A 111 14.27 -13.16 12.10
CA ARG A 111 14.40 -13.08 10.64
C ARG A 111 13.14 -12.54 9.97
N LEU A 112 11.97 -12.68 10.59
CA LEU A 112 10.72 -12.09 10.06
C LEU A 112 10.82 -10.56 9.93
N GLN A 113 11.61 -9.92 10.79
CA GLN A 113 11.83 -8.47 10.73
C GLN A 113 12.46 -8.03 9.42
N ARG A 114 13.24 -8.90 8.78
CA ARG A 114 13.89 -8.59 7.51
C ARG A 114 12.89 -8.41 6.37
N TYR A 115 11.86 -9.26 6.29
CA TYR A 115 10.87 -9.20 5.20
C TYR A 115 9.90 -8.02 5.33
N VAL A 116 9.79 -7.47 6.54
CA VAL A 116 9.00 -6.25 6.82
C VAL A 116 9.90 -5.02 6.99
N SER A 117 11.21 -5.14 6.78
CA SER A 117 12.15 -4.02 7.02
C SER A 117 12.09 -2.96 5.94
N ASP A 118 11.78 -3.34 4.70
CA ASP A 118 11.75 -2.45 3.54
C ASP A 118 10.51 -2.71 2.67
N PHE A 119 10.09 -1.66 1.95
CA PHE A 119 8.89 -1.73 1.12
C PHE A 119 9.07 -2.64 -0.09
N GLU A 120 10.28 -2.80 -0.61
CA GLU A 120 10.53 -3.65 -1.78
C GLU A 120 10.37 -5.13 -1.40
N SER A 121 11.00 -5.58 -0.31
CA SER A 121 10.81 -6.95 0.21
C SER A 121 9.35 -7.24 0.58
N PHE A 122 8.66 -6.29 1.23
CA PHE A 122 7.26 -6.48 1.57
C PHE A 122 6.35 -6.54 0.32
N LYS A 123 6.61 -5.68 -0.66
CA LYS A 123 5.91 -5.71 -1.95
C LYS A 123 6.15 -7.03 -2.69
N ASN A 124 7.39 -7.53 -2.66
CA ASN A 124 7.74 -8.85 -3.21
C ASN A 124 6.92 -9.96 -2.54
N LEU A 125 6.77 -9.91 -1.21
CA LEU A 125 5.94 -10.86 -0.47
C LEU A 125 4.46 -10.78 -0.88
N GLU A 126 3.88 -9.58 -0.95
CA GLU A 126 2.47 -9.40 -1.34
C GLU A 126 2.22 -9.85 -2.79
N ILE A 127 3.13 -9.55 -3.71
CA ILE A 127 3.05 -10.04 -5.09
C ILE A 127 3.11 -11.56 -5.13
N ALA A 128 3.99 -12.18 -4.34
CA ALA A 128 4.10 -13.65 -4.27
C ALA A 128 2.84 -14.31 -3.69
N LEU A 129 2.11 -13.60 -2.82
CA LEU A 129 0.81 -14.02 -2.28
C LEU A 129 -0.36 -13.84 -3.27
N GLY A 130 -0.09 -13.31 -4.47
CA GLY A 130 -1.09 -13.09 -5.51
C GLY A 130 -1.79 -11.73 -5.44
N ILE A 131 -1.29 -10.81 -4.63
CA ILE A 131 -1.80 -9.44 -4.57
C ILE A 131 -1.22 -8.66 -5.76
N PRO A 132 -2.05 -8.02 -6.60
CA PRO A 132 -1.54 -7.25 -7.72
C PRO A 132 -0.71 -6.06 -7.21
N PRO A 133 0.39 -5.70 -7.87
CA PRO A 133 1.31 -4.65 -7.41
C PRO A 133 0.64 -3.27 -7.27
N THR A 134 -0.50 -3.05 -7.92
CA THR A 134 -1.30 -1.83 -7.81
C THR A 134 -2.02 -1.68 -6.46
N ASN A 135 -2.20 -2.79 -5.73
CA ASN A 135 -2.94 -2.81 -4.46
C ASN A 135 -2.03 -2.79 -3.23
N VAL A 136 -0.72 -2.88 -3.43
CA VAL A 136 0.28 -2.85 -2.37
C VAL A 136 0.45 -1.40 -1.89
N LYS A 137 0.06 -1.13 -0.65
CA LYS A 137 0.12 0.20 -0.03
C LYS A 137 1.22 0.26 1.01
N LYS A 138 1.86 1.43 1.14
CA LYS A 138 2.83 1.67 2.23
C LYS A 138 2.21 1.50 3.62
N SER A 139 0.91 1.79 3.77
CA SER A 139 0.20 1.55 5.02
C SER A 139 0.18 0.08 5.43
N GLN A 140 0.04 -0.86 4.48
CA GLN A 140 0.07 -2.31 4.77
C GLN A 140 1.42 -2.75 5.33
N LEU A 141 2.52 -2.17 4.84
CA LEU A 141 3.86 -2.41 5.40
C LEU A 141 3.92 -2.00 6.88
N GLN A 142 3.33 -0.86 7.25
CA GLN A 142 3.34 -0.40 8.65
C GLN A 142 2.54 -1.33 9.55
N PHE A 143 1.38 -1.81 9.10
CA PHE A 143 0.63 -2.85 9.81
C PHE A 143 1.46 -4.14 9.93
N ALA A 144 2.10 -4.59 8.86
CA ALA A 144 2.92 -5.80 8.88
C ALA A 144 4.10 -5.67 9.85
N ARG A 145 4.77 -4.51 9.91
CA ARG A 145 5.82 -4.21 10.89
C ARG A 145 5.31 -4.28 12.33
N PHE A 146 4.17 -3.64 12.59
CA PHE A 146 3.54 -3.64 13.92
C PHE A 146 3.24 -5.07 14.40
N PHE A 147 2.52 -5.86 13.61
CA PHE A 147 2.17 -7.23 13.98
C PHE A 147 3.39 -8.16 14.04
N SER A 148 4.32 -8.04 13.09
CA SER A 148 5.54 -8.83 13.05
C SER A 148 6.39 -8.57 14.29
N SER A 149 6.60 -7.32 14.68
CA SER A 149 7.42 -6.98 15.84
C SER A 149 6.78 -7.39 17.16
N ILE A 150 5.47 -7.17 17.33
CA ILE A 150 4.76 -7.60 18.55
C ILE A 150 4.74 -9.13 18.64
N GLY A 151 4.44 -9.82 17.54
CA GLY A 151 4.48 -11.29 17.49
C GLY A 151 5.87 -11.85 17.79
N THR A 152 6.92 -11.21 17.25
CA THR A 152 8.31 -11.57 17.52
C THR A 152 8.67 -11.38 19.00
N LEU A 153 8.30 -10.25 19.60
CA LEU A 153 8.52 -9.98 21.02
C LEU A 153 7.81 -11.00 21.90
N LEU A 154 6.54 -11.29 21.60
CA LEU A 154 5.73 -12.29 22.30
C LEU A 154 6.33 -13.68 22.20
N PHE A 155 6.76 -14.10 21.01
CA PHE A 155 7.31 -15.44 20.80
C PHE A 155 8.64 -15.63 21.54
N ILE A 156 9.52 -14.63 21.47
CA ILE A 156 10.83 -14.68 22.15
C ILE A 156 10.65 -14.64 23.67
N SER A 157 9.84 -13.72 24.20
CA SER A 157 9.60 -13.63 25.65
C SER A 157 9.00 -14.93 26.19
N THR A 158 7.98 -15.46 25.52
CA THR A 158 7.34 -16.73 25.83
C THR A 158 8.34 -17.88 25.86
N GLY A 159 9.15 -18.00 24.80
CA GLY A 159 10.11 -19.08 24.70
C GLY A 159 11.22 -19.00 25.74
N LEU A 160 11.68 -17.79 26.08
CA LEU A 160 12.66 -17.59 27.14
C LEU A 160 12.08 -17.90 28.52
N ILE A 161 10.85 -17.49 28.79
CA ILE A 161 10.14 -17.82 30.04
C ILE A 161 9.99 -19.34 30.15
N TYR A 162 9.49 -19.99 29.10
CA TYR A 162 9.39 -21.46 29.05
C TYR A 162 10.75 -22.12 29.31
N ALA A 163 11.80 -21.70 28.61
CA ALA A 163 13.14 -22.26 28.79
C ALA A 163 13.70 -22.07 30.21
N SER A 164 13.32 -21.00 30.90
CA SER A 164 13.77 -20.72 32.27
C SER A 164 12.90 -21.32 33.37
N GLU A 165 11.61 -21.54 33.12
CA GLU A 165 10.63 -21.90 34.16
C GLU A 165 10.13 -23.33 34.03
N HIS A 166 10.15 -23.94 32.84
CA HIS A 166 9.50 -25.23 32.59
C HIS A 166 9.98 -26.38 33.50
N THR A 167 11.25 -26.35 33.93
CA THR A 167 11.81 -27.38 34.82
C THR A 167 11.44 -27.18 36.30
N ASP A 168 11.26 -25.93 36.73
CA ASP A 168 11.18 -25.55 38.15
C ASP A 168 9.76 -25.11 38.55
N ASN A 169 8.94 -24.70 37.58
CA ASN A 169 7.63 -24.12 37.79
C ASN A 169 6.53 -25.04 37.22
N PRO A 170 5.75 -25.71 38.08
CA PRO A 170 4.66 -26.58 37.61
C PRO A 170 3.52 -25.81 36.92
N GLN A 171 3.44 -24.49 37.09
CA GLN A 171 2.44 -23.65 36.44
C GLN A 171 2.75 -23.42 34.95
N ILE A 172 3.96 -23.74 34.47
CA ILE A 172 4.38 -23.56 33.08
C ILE A 172 4.81 -24.92 32.49
N PRO A 173 3.86 -25.86 32.25
CA PRO A 173 4.16 -27.19 31.75
C PRO A 173 4.49 -27.25 30.26
N ASP A 174 4.10 -26.25 29.47
CA ASP A 174 4.27 -26.24 28.02
C ASP A 174 4.40 -24.80 27.48
N PHE A 175 4.80 -24.66 26.22
CA PHE A 175 4.99 -23.36 25.59
C PHE A 175 3.68 -22.56 25.45
N PHE A 176 2.54 -23.20 25.24
CA PHE A 176 1.26 -22.48 25.11
C PHE A 176 0.81 -21.90 26.45
N THR A 177 1.06 -22.59 27.56
CA THR A 177 0.85 -22.02 28.90
C THR A 177 1.79 -20.83 29.15
N ALA A 178 3.06 -20.91 28.74
CA ALA A 178 3.96 -19.75 28.76
C ALA A 178 3.47 -18.61 27.85
N LEU A 179 2.88 -18.93 26.69
CA LEU A 179 2.35 -17.96 25.73
C LEU A 179 1.16 -17.21 26.33
N TYR A 180 0.28 -17.92 27.02
CA TYR A 180 -0.82 -17.33 27.76
C TYR A 180 -0.30 -16.33 28.82
N PHE A 181 0.70 -16.72 29.62
CA PHE A 181 1.34 -15.80 30.58
C PHE A 181 1.97 -14.59 29.87
N GLY A 182 2.69 -14.80 28.77
CA GLY A 182 3.33 -13.76 27.98
C GLY A 182 2.33 -12.76 27.41
N LEU A 183 1.21 -13.26 26.86
CA LEU A 183 0.10 -12.43 26.37
C LEU A 183 -0.49 -11.59 27.51
N CYS A 184 -0.84 -12.20 28.64
CA CYS A 184 -1.41 -11.47 29.77
C CYS A 184 -0.45 -10.40 30.33
N THR A 185 0.84 -10.68 30.33
CA THR A 185 1.87 -9.75 30.83
C THR A 185 2.11 -8.60 29.85
N LEU A 186 2.31 -8.89 28.56
CA LEU A 186 2.61 -7.87 27.54
C LEU A 186 1.40 -7.01 27.20
N THR A 187 0.18 -7.56 27.31
CA THR A 187 -1.06 -6.78 27.18
C THR A 187 -1.44 -6.05 28.47
N THR A 188 -0.62 -6.15 29.52
CA THR A 188 -0.86 -5.54 30.84
C THR A 188 -2.15 -5.98 31.55
N VAL A 189 -2.74 -7.10 31.13
CA VAL A 189 -3.92 -7.70 31.78
C VAL A 189 -3.54 -8.25 33.15
N GLY A 190 -2.47 -9.04 33.21
CA GLY A 190 -1.85 -9.50 34.46
C GLY A 190 -2.79 -10.20 35.44
N PHE A 191 -3.46 -11.29 35.03
CA PHE A 191 -4.38 -12.04 35.89
C PHE A 191 -3.75 -12.52 37.22
N GLY A 192 -2.43 -12.72 37.24
CA GLY A 192 -1.69 -13.09 38.45
C GLY A 192 -1.86 -14.57 38.87
N ASP A 193 -2.41 -15.39 37.98
CA ASP A 193 -2.59 -16.83 38.14
C ASP A 193 -1.29 -17.61 37.91
N ILE A 194 -0.45 -17.12 36.99
CA ILE A 194 0.88 -17.67 36.70
C ILE A 194 1.94 -16.60 37.00
N VAL A 195 2.99 -16.96 37.73
CA VAL A 195 4.12 -16.08 38.03
C VAL A 195 5.46 -16.81 37.94
N PRO A 196 6.54 -16.14 37.46
CA PRO A 196 7.86 -16.74 37.42
C PRO A 196 8.44 -16.92 38.82
N VAL A 197 8.90 -18.14 39.11
CA VAL A 197 9.50 -18.48 40.41
C VAL A 197 11.03 -18.40 40.36
N THR A 198 11.63 -18.59 39.18
CA THR A 198 13.08 -18.63 39.02
C THR A 198 13.68 -17.22 38.89
N PHE A 199 14.95 -17.07 39.26
CA PHE A 199 15.68 -15.82 39.09
C PHE A 199 15.76 -15.41 37.61
N TYR A 200 16.08 -16.36 36.72
CA TYR A 200 16.20 -16.09 35.29
C TYR A 200 14.85 -15.75 34.65
N GLY A 201 13.77 -16.46 35.02
CA GLY A 201 12.43 -16.13 34.52
C GLY A 201 11.97 -14.74 34.95
N ARG A 202 12.23 -14.34 36.19
CA ARG A 202 11.96 -12.96 36.65
C ARG A 202 12.74 -11.93 35.85
N LEU A 203 14.03 -12.16 35.60
CA LEU A 203 14.84 -11.28 34.74
C LEU A 203 14.26 -11.16 33.34
N VAL A 204 13.88 -12.28 32.71
CA VAL A 204 13.26 -12.29 31.38
C VAL A 204 11.97 -11.46 31.36
N VAL A 205 11.12 -11.58 32.39
CA VAL A 205 9.90 -10.78 32.50
C VAL A 205 10.22 -9.29 32.64
N CYS A 206 11.16 -8.91 33.50
CA CYS A 206 11.59 -7.52 33.65
C CYS A 206 12.06 -6.91 32.31
N PHE A 207 12.92 -7.60 31.58
CA PHE A 207 13.39 -7.13 30.27
C PHE A 207 12.27 -7.08 29.24
N SER A 208 11.40 -8.09 29.22
CA SER A 208 10.26 -8.17 28.27
C SER A 208 9.29 -7.00 28.48
N ILE A 209 9.02 -6.61 29.74
CA ILE A 209 8.19 -5.44 30.05
C ILE A 209 8.86 -4.16 29.59
N ILE A 210 10.16 -3.95 29.89
CA ILE A 210 10.89 -2.74 29.47
C ILE A 210 10.88 -2.62 27.94
N ILE A 211 11.15 -3.71 27.22
CA ILE A 211 11.13 -3.74 25.75
C ILE A 211 9.72 -3.51 25.23
N GLY A 212 8.71 -4.15 25.81
CA GLY A 212 7.30 -3.99 25.41
C GLY A 212 6.81 -2.55 25.55
N VAL A 213 7.08 -1.92 26.70
CA VAL A 213 6.73 -0.52 26.98
C VAL A 213 7.52 0.44 26.07
N GLY A 214 8.75 0.10 25.67
CA GLY A 214 9.53 0.92 24.74
C GLY A 214 9.09 0.79 23.28
N VAL A 215 8.91 -0.44 22.80
CA VAL A 215 8.71 -0.74 21.37
C VAL A 215 7.26 -0.55 20.92
N VAL A 216 6.29 -0.99 21.72
CA VAL A 216 4.87 -0.97 21.31
C VAL A 216 4.37 0.46 21.06
N PRO A 217 4.58 1.45 21.95
CA PRO A 217 4.11 2.82 21.71
C PRO A 217 4.76 3.49 20.51
N LEU A 218 6.05 3.19 20.23
CA LEU A 218 6.74 3.72 19.05
C LEU A 218 6.05 3.26 17.76
N GLN A 219 5.72 1.97 17.69
CA GLN A 219 5.07 1.39 16.51
C GLN A 219 3.61 1.82 16.39
N VAL A 220 2.88 1.94 17.51
CA VAL A 220 1.54 2.54 17.51
C VAL A 220 1.60 3.98 17.01
N GLY A 221 2.62 4.74 17.39
CA GLY A 221 2.84 6.11 16.91
C GLY A 221 3.09 6.17 15.40
N GLU A 222 3.91 5.27 14.86
CA GLU A 222 4.13 5.17 13.41
C GLU A 222 2.85 4.77 12.66
N LEU A 223 2.10 3.81 13.20
CA LEU A 223 0.83 3.38 12.63
C LEU A 223 -0.22 4.50 12.67
N ALA A 224 -0.30 5.24 13.79
CA ALA A 224 -1.21 6.38 13.94
C ALA A 224 -0.87 7.50 12.94
N LYS A 225 0.42 7.81 12.74
CA LYS A 225 0.86 8.79 11.73
C LYS A 225 0.43 8.40 10.33
N GLU A 226 0.52 7.12 9.98
CA GLU A 226 0.10 6.64 8.67
C GLU A 226 -1.42 6.71 8.49
N ILE A 227 -2.20 6.35 9.52
CA ILE A 227 -3.67 6.39 9.46
C ILE A 227 -4.17 7.84 9.41
N LEU A 228 -3.62 8.72 10.25
CA LEU A 228 -4.04 10.12 10.34
C LEU A 228 -3.49 10.96 9.18
N GLY A 229 -2.23 10.74 8.78
CA GLY A 229 -1.59 11.47 7.68
C GLY A 229 -2.29 11.24 6.34
N ASN A 230 -2.79 10.03 6.09
CA ASN A 230 -3.63 9.77 4.91
C ASN A 230 -4.94 10.59 4.95
N GLY A 231 -5.51 10.84 6.13
CA GLY A 231 -6.70 11.67 6.29
C GLY A 231 -6.43 13.16 6.06
N ASP A 232 -5.31 13.66 6.56
CA ASP A 232 -4.90 15.07 6.37
C ASP A 232 -4.54 15.34 4.91
N GLU A 233 -3.80 14.44 4.24
CA GLU A 233 -3.49 14.57 2.81
C GLU A 233 -4.75 14.51 1.92
N GLU A 234 -5.71 13.65 2.23
CA GLU A 234 -6.99 13.59 1.50
C GLU A 234 -7.82 14.87 1.71
N ARG A 235 -7.80 15.41 2.92
CA ARG A 235 -8.48 16.66 3.26
C ARG A 235 -7.85 17.86 2.57
N GLU A 236 -6.53 18.01 2.62
CA GLU A 236 -5.81 19.08 1.89
C GLU A 236 -6.05 19.00 0.38
N ARG A 237 -6.01 17.79 -0.19
CA ARG A 237 -6.28 17.57 -1.62
C ARG A 237 -7.75 17.85 -1.96
N GLY A 238 -8.68 17.67 -1.03
CA GLY A 238 -10.09 18.04 -1.15
C GLY A 238 -10.30 19.56 -1.08
N GLU A 239 -9.69 20.22 -0.09
CA GLU A 239 -9.74 21.67 0.09
C GLU A 239 -9.10 22.42 -1.10
N GLU A 240 -7.98 21.92 -1.63
CA GLU A 240 -7.37 22.47 -2.85
C GLU A 240 -8.28 22.32 -4.08
N ARG A 241 -8.97 21.17 -4.23
CA ARG A 241 -9.95 20.98 -5.32
C ARG A 241 -11.11 21.97 -5.23
N VAL A 242 -11.61 22.23 -4.02
CA VAL A 242 -12.67 23.23 -3.79
C VAL A 242 -12.15 24.63 -4.10
N ARG A 243 -10.95 24.99 -3.60
CA ARG A 243 -10.36 26.31 -3.86
C ARG A 243 -10.14 26.58 -5.35
N VAL A 244 -9.63 25.61 -6.10
CA VAL A 244 -9.44 25.72 -7.55
C VAL A 244 -10.78 25.85 -8.28
N ALA A 245 -11.82 25.16 -7.83
CA ALA A 245 -13.16 25.29 -8.40
C ALA A 245 -13.75 26.69 -8.15
N GLU A 246 -13.62 27.21 -6.93
CA GLU A 246 -14.10 28.55 -6.56
C GLU A 246 -13.32 29.67 -7.28
N GLU A 247 -11.99 29.54 -7.41
CA GLU A 247 -11.16 30.48 -8.17
C GLU A 247 -11.54 30.48 -9.65
N GLY A 248 -11.79 29.30 -10.22
CA GLY A 248 -12.29 29.16 -11.59
C GLY A 248 -13.65 29.85 -11.76
N GLU A 249 -14.60 29.60 -10.87
CA GLU A 249 -15.92 30.22 -10.92
C GLU A 249 -15.86 31.75 -10.81
N LYS A 250 -15.02 32.29 -9.91
CA LYS A 250 -14.80 33.73 -9.79
C LYS A 250 -14.21 34.34 -11.05
N PHE A 251 -13.14 33.74 -11.59
CA PHE A 251 -12.51 34.19 -12.83
C PHE A 251 -13.52 34.27 -13.97
N TRP A 252 -14.36 33.25 -14.13
CA TRP A 252 -15.39 33.22 -15.16
C TRP A 252 -16.48 34.25 -14.93
N ARG A 253 -16.91 34.47 -13.69
CA ARG A 253 -17.93 35.46 -13.33
C ARG A 253 -17.46 36.89 -13.61
N GLU A 254 -16.20 37.20 -13.31
CA GLU A 254 -15.61 38.52 -13.56
C GLU A 254 -15.38 38.79 -15.05
N ASN A 255 -14.96 37.78 -15.81
CA ASN A 255 -14.63 37.92 -17.23
C ASN A 255 -15.78 37.53 -18.17
N TYR A 256 -16.96 37.22 -17.63
CA TYR A 256 -18.11 36.69 -18.38
C TYR A 256 -18.46 37.53 -19.61
N GLU A 257 -18.67 38.83 -19.43
CA GLU A 257 -19.08 39.75 -20.50
C GLU A 257 -17.97 39.94 -21.55
N THR A 258 -16.71 39.99 -21.12
CA THR A 258 -15.57 40.17 -22.04
C THR A 258 -15.37 38.92 -22.90
N LEU A 259 -15.39 37.75 -22.27
CA LEU A 259 -15.31 36.47 -22.97
C LEU A 259 -16.53 36.22 -23.85
N ARG A 260 -17.72 36.72 -23.44
CA ARG A 260 -18.94 36.72 -24.25
C ARG A 260 -18.76 37.48 -25.54
N GLU A 261 -18.29 38.72 -25.47
CA GLU A 261 -18.10 39.53 -26.67
C GLU A 261 -17.04 38.95 -27.60
N GLU A 262 -15.90 38.50 -27.07
CA GLU A 262 -14.84 37.89 -27.87
C GLU A 262 -15.31 36.61 -28.57
N PHE A 263 -16.05 35.75 -27.84
CA PHE A 263 -16.60 34.53 -28.40
C PHE A 263 -17.65 34.81 -29.48
N ILE A 264 -18.59 35.75 -29.24
CA ILE A 264 -19.59 36.16 -30.23
C ILE A 264 -18.90 36.74 -31.47
N LYS A 265 -17.87 37.59 -31.32
CA LYS A 265 -17.12 38.15 -32.47
C LYS A 265 -16.42 37.06 -33.29
N LEU A 266 -15.61 36.22 -32.63
CA LEU A 266 -14.88 35.12 -33.28
C LEU A 266 -15.82 34.19 -34.04
N LYS A 267 -16.96 33.82 -33.43
CA LYS A 267 -17.92 32.89 -34.04
C LYS A 267 -18.82 33.53 -35.09
N LYS A 268 -19.19 34.80 -34.92
CA LYS A 268 -19.92 35.55 -35.96
C LYS A 268 -19.08 35.65 -37.22
N ASP A 269 -17.79 35.91 -37.11
CA ASP A 269 -16.89 35.97 -38.26
C ASP A 269 -16.70 34.59 -38.91
N GLU A 270 -16.47 33.53 -38.12
CA GLU A 270 -16.34 32.15 -38.65
C GLU A 270 -17.62 31.68 -39.37
N VAL A 271 -18.80 31.97 -38.81
CA VAL A 271 -20.10 31.65 -39.42
C VAL A 271 -20.35 32.50 -40.67
N LEU A 272 -20.09 33.82 -40.64
CA LEU A 272 -20.28 34.68 -41.81
C LEU A 272 -19.34 34.32 -42.97
N THR A 273 -18.12 33.86 -42.67
CA THR A 273 -17.16 33.43 -43.69
C THR A 273 -17.66 32.18 -44.42
N ARG A 274 -18.15 31.17 -43.68
CA ARG A 274 -18.68 29.94 -44.28
C ARG A 274 -20.05 30.11 -44.94
N VAL A 275 -20.90 30.99 -44.41
CA VAL A 275 -22.18 31.32 -45.04
C VAL A 275 -21.98 32.17 -46.30
N GLY A 276 -20.89 32.95 -46.40
CA GLY A 276 -20.50 33.62 -47.64
C GLY A 276 -20.10 32.67 -48.78
N GLU A 277 -19.75 31.42 -48.46
CA GLU A 277 -19.41 30.36 -49.40
C GLU A 277 -20.63 29.50 -49.79
N GLY A 278 -21.77 29.65 -49.12
CA GLY A 278 -23.01 28.90 -49.39
C GLY A 278 -23.97 29.65 -50.32
N GLU A 279 -24.46 28.98 -51.36
CA GLU A 279 -25.50 29.50 -52.24
C GLU A 279 -26.80 29.75 -51.47
N GLY A 280 -27.24 31.02 -51.40
CA GLY A 280 -28.49 31.36 -50.72
C GLY A 280 -29.72 30.94 -51.53
N GLU A 281 -30.61 30.16 -50.91
CA GLU A 281 -31.91 29.75 -51.48
C GLU A 281 -32.91 30.93 -51.55
N GLU A 282 -33.67 30.99 -52.64
CA GLU A 282 -34.77 31.95 -52.82
C GLU A 282 -36.08 31.40 -52.24
N GLY A 283 -36.71 32.18 -51.35
CA GLY A 283 -38.07 31.94 -50.87
C GLY A 283 -38.92 33.20 -51.00
N GLU A 284 -40.24 33.03 -51.07
CA GLU A 284 -41.23 34.12 -51.16
C GLU A 284 -41.09 35.06 -49.94
N GLY A 285 -40.48 36.23 -50.17
CA GLY A 285 -40.10 37.20 -49.13
C GLY A 285 -38.66 37.71 -49.20
N GLY A 286 -37.87 37.27 -50.18
CA GLY A 286 -36.50 37.73 -50.42
C GLY A 286 -35.43 36.76 -49.91
N ARG A 287 -34.21 36.89 -50.45
CA ARG A 287 -33.07 35.98 -50.20
C ARG A 287 -32.67 35.99 -48.72
N ARG A 288 -33.05 34.96 -47.97
CA ARG A 288 -32.58 34.75 -46.59
C ARG A 288 -31.46 33.73 -46.59
N ARG A 289 -30.38 34.04 -45.89
CA ARG A 289 -29.34 33.05 -45.59
C ARG A 289 -29.93 32.06 -44.57
N VAL A 290 -29.80 30.76 -44.84
CA VAL A 290 -30.34 29.67 -44.02
C VAL A 290 -29.19 28.74 -43.67
N VAL A 291 -29.09 28.34 -42.41
CA VAL A 291 -28.07 27.38 -41.93
C VAL A 291 -28.78 26.27 -41.16
N HIS A 292 -28.42 25.01 -41.44
CA HIS A 292 -28.99 23.85 -40.76
C HIS A 292 -28.46 23.71 -39.33
N CYS A 293 -29.36 23.36 -38.39
CA CYS A 293 -29.04 23.18 -36.96
C CYS A 293 -27.85 22.24 -36.74
N ASP A 294 -27.77 21.11 -37.44
CA ASP A 294 -26.73 20.09 -37.26
C ASP A 294 -25.33 20.58 -37.64
N GLU A 295 -25.24 21.47 -38.64
CA GLU A 295 -23.97 22.06 -39.07
C GLU A 295 -23.48 23.10 -38.05
N LEU A 296 -24.40 23.90 -37.50
CA LEU A 296 -24.15 24.80 -36.38
C LEU A 296 -23.70 24.03 -35.12
N ILE A 297 -24.38 22.94 -34.78
CA ILE A 297 -24.03 22.07 -33.63
C ILE A 297 -22.64 21.46 -33.79
N ASN A 298 -22.27 21.01 -35.00
CA ASN A 298 -20.93 20.48 -35.27
C ASN A 298 -19.84 21.56 -35.13
N ILE A 299 -20.10 22.78 -35.60
CA ILE A 299 -19.17 23.92 -35.46
C ILE A 299 -18.96 24.27 -33.98
N MET A 300 -20.02 24.20 -33.17
CA MET A 300 -19.93 24.45 -31.73
C MET A 300 -19.21 23.31 -31.02
N ASN A 301 -19.58 22.05 -31.24
CA ASN A 301 -18.96 20.87 -30.61
C ASN A 301 -17.46 20.74 -30.88
N LYS A 302 -17.00 21.07 -32.09
CA LYS A 302 -15.58 20.99 -32.46
C LYS A 302 -14.72 21.92 -31.59
N ASN A 303 -15.27 23.07 -31.18
CA ASN A 303 -14.54 24.08 -30.40
C ASN A 303 -14.91 24.09 -28.91
N LEU A 304 -16.02 23.46 -28.49
CA LEU A 304 -16.32 23.15 -27.08
C LEU A 304 -15.26 22.24 -26.44
N SER A 305 -14.56 21.44 -27.25
CA SER A 305 -13.44 20.62 -26.80
C SER A 305 -12.28 21.43 -26.19
N ILE A 306 -12.26 22.75 -26.40
CA ILE A 306 -11.18 23.67 -26.01
C ILE A 306 -11.44 24.31 -24.63
N GLN A 307 -12.70 24.43 -24.18
CA GLN A 307 -13.03 25.08 -22.91
C GLN A 307 -13.56 24.08 -21.89
N LYS A 308 -12.61 23.58 -21.08
CA LYS A 308 -12.86 22.65 -19.98
C LYS A 308 -13.47 23.41 -18.79
N GLY A 309 -14.71 23.08 -18.44
CA GLY A 309 -15.16 23.18 -17.05
C GLY A 309 -16.26 24.18 -16.70
N CYS A 310 -17.38 24.27 -17.43
CA CYS A 310 -18.65 24.78 -16.89
C CYS A 310 -19.79 24.53 -17.88
N GLY A 311 -20.42 23.37 -17.83
CA GLY A 311 -21.44 23.03 -18.83
C GLY A 311 -22.74 23.84 -18.73
N PHE A 312 -23.15 24.24 -17.52
CA PHE A 312 -24.48 24.83 -17.32
C PHE A 312 -24.62 26.27 -17.87
N LEU A 313 -23.53 27.05 -17.89
CA LEU A 313 -23.53 28.43 -18.42
C LEU A 313 -23.27 28.49 -19.93
N LEU A 314 -22.56 27.51 -20.50
CA LEU A 314 -22.34 27.44 -21.95
C LEU A 314 -23.64 27.27 -22.74
N LEU A 315 -24.66 26.67 -22.13
CA LEU A 315 -26.01 26.55 -22.71
C LEU A 315 -26.66 27.92 -22.96
N TYR A 316 -26.52 28.84 -21.99
CA TYR A 316 -27.01 30.21 -22.12
C TYR A 316 -26.25 30.97 -23.22
N TYR A 317 -24.93 30.76 -23.33
CA TYR A 317 -24.12 31.31 -24.43
C TYR A 317 -24.59 30.85 -25.80
N CYS A 318 -24.90 29.55 -25.95
CA CYS A 318 -25.41 29.02 -27.21
C CYS A 318 -26.77 29.63 -27.57
N LEU A 319 -27.72 29.70 -26.62
CA LEU A 319 -29.06 30.24 -26.85
C LEU A 319 -29.04 31.74 -27.21
N ASP A 320 -28.29 32.56 -26.47
CA ASP A 320 -28.10 33.98 -26.78
C ASP A 320 -27.40 34.21 -28.14
N PHE A 321 -26.45 33.35 -28.49
CA PHE A 321 -25.76 33.41 -29.77
C PHE A 321 -26.71 33.12 -30.93
N PHE A 322 -27.62 32.15 -30.78
CA PHE A 322 -28.65 31.87 -31.78
C PHE A 322 -29.61 33.04 -31.99
N ASP A 323 -29.99 33.75 -30.92
CA ASP A 323 -30.84 34.94 -31.01
C ASP A 323 -30.14 36.15 -31.67
N ALA A 324 -28.80 36.21 -31.58
CA ALA A 324 -28.00 37.31 -32.15
C ALA A 324 -27.63 37.12 -33.65
N LEU A 325 -27.93 35.97 -34.25
CA LEU A 325 -27.60 35.66 -35.64
C LEU A 325 -28.66 36.23 -36.62
N PRO A 326 -28.26 36.98 -37.67
CA PRO A 326 -29.19 37.50 -38.68
C PRO A 326 -29.50 36.43 -39.75
N VAL A 327 -29.82 35.21 -39.33
CA VAL A 327 -29.91 34.01 -40.19
C VAL A 327 -31.09 33.14 -39.73
N SER A 328 -31.87 32.56 -40.65
CA SER A 328 -33.00 31.68 -40.28
C SER A 328 -32.48 30.26 -40.04
N VAL A 329 -32.66 29.71 -38.84
CA VAL A 329 -32.26 28.34 -38.49
C VAL A 329 -33.43 27.37 -38.71
N LYS A 330 -33.21 26.26 -39.41
CA LYS A 330 -34.20 25.17 -39.61
C LYS A 330 -33.75 23.90 -38.86
N GLY A 331 -34.64 23.36 -38.01
CA GLY A 331 -34.42 22.14 -37.21
C GLY A 331 -34.74 22.35 -35.72
N GLY A 332 -35.03 21.27 -34.98
CA GLY A 332 -35.34 21.32 -33.54
C GLY A 332 -34.20 21.88 -32.69
N PHE A 333 -34.53 22.38 -31.49
CA PHE A 333 -33.54 22.96 -30.56
C PHE A 333 -32.54 21.89 -30.06
N PRO A 334 -31.24 22.21 -29.93
CA PRO A 334 -30.23 21.28 -29.44
C PRO A 334 -30.44 20.88 -27.97
N HIS A 335 -30.19 19.60 -27.65
CA HIS A 335 -30.20 19.02 -26.30
C HIS A 335 -28.75 18.72 -25.84
N VAL A 336 -28.50 18.62 -24.53
CA VAL A 336 -27.12 18.50 -24.00
C VAL A 336 -26.95 17.33 -23.04
N ASP A 337 -25.96 16.49 -23.33
CA ASP A 337 -25.53 15.36 -22.51
C ASP A 337 -24.24 15.69 -21.73
N PHE A 338 -24.22 15.37 -20.44
CA PHE A 338 -23.06 15.55 -19.55
C PHE A 338 -22.28 14.23 -19.41
N ALA A 339 -20.99 14.21 -19.78
CA ALA A 339 -20.12 13.07 -19.54
C ALA A 339 -19.43 13.17 -18.16
N ALA A 340 -19.40 12.06 -17.41
CA ALA A 340 -18.90 12.01 -16.04
C ALA A 340 -17.40 12.37 -15.90
N PHE A 341 -17.07 12.97 -14.76
CA PHE A 341 -15.76 13.54 -14.40
C PHE A 341 -14.67 12.46 -14.29
N SER A 342 -13.70 12.44 -15.22
CA SER A 342 -12.54 11.54 -15.16
C SER A 342 -11.25 12.37 -15.00
N ALA A 343 -10.61 12.23 -13.85
CA ALA A 343 -9.31 12.84 -13.56
C ALA A 343 -8.20 11.84 -13.90
N ARG A 344 -7.55 11.98 -15.07
CA ARG A 344 -6.23 11.38 -15.32
C ARG A 344 -5.22 12.50 -15.56
N GLY A 345 -4.25 12.62 -14.66
CA GLY A 345 -3.05 13.40 -14.88
C GLY A 345 -1.98 12.53 -15.52
N GLN A 346 -1.41 12.99 -16.63
CA GLN A 346 -0.07 12.61 -17.05
C GLN A 346 0.77 13.88 -17.04
N ASP A 347 1.87 13.81 -16.29
CA ASP A 347 3.08 14.62 -16.37
C ASP A 347 2.95 16.14 -16.15
N GLY A 348 3.19 16.55 -14.88
CA GLY A 348 3.93 17.78 -14.53
C GLY A 348 3.39 19.15 -14.95
N ALA A 349 2.29 19.22 -15.70
CA ALA A 349 1.64 20.46 -16.10
C ALA A 349 0.34 20.66 -15.30
N ARG A 350 0.06 21.92 -14.96
CA ARG A 350 -1.10 22.40 -14.16
C ARG A 350 -2.35 21.55 -14.38
N PHE A 351 -2.93 21.08 -13.28
CA PHE A 351 -4.22 20.38 -13.27
C PHE A 351 -5.30 21.29 -13.86
N VAL A 352 -5.76 21.00 -15.08
CA VAL A 352 -7.00 21.57 -15.63
C VAL A 352 -8.05 20.46 -15.62
N PRO A 353 -9.05 20.48 -14.72
CA PRO A 353 -10.10 19.48 -14.70
C PRO A 353 -10.89 19.51 -16.02
N SER A 354 -10.98 18.38 -16.71
CA SER A 354 -11.78 18.25 -17.94
C SER A 354 -13.18 17.76 -17.64
N CYS A 355 -14.16 18.66 -17.69
CA CYS A 355 -15.57 18.29 -17.82
C CYS A 355 -15.91 18.26 -19.32
N GLY A 356 -16.33 17.11 -19.85
CA GLY A 356 -16.68 16.95 -21.26
C GLY A 356 -18.16 17.21 -21.49
N MET A 357 -18.50 18.18 -22.35
CA MET A 357 -19.88 18.49 -22.74
C MET A 357 -20.06 18.24 -24.23
N ARG A 358 -21.19 17.63 -24.63
CA ARG A 358 -21.51 17.35 -26.04
C ARG A 358 -22.93 17.81 -26.34
N LEU A 359 -23.07 18.70 -27.33
CA LEU A 359 -24.36 19.11 -27.88
C LEU A 359 -24.85 18.02 -28.85
N THR A 360 -26.11 17.61 -28.74
CA THR A 360 -26.73 16.64 -29.65
C THR A 360 -27.99 17.24 -30.26
N GLY A 361 -28.18 17.08 -31.57
CA GLY A 361 -29.42 17.47 -32.24
C GLY A 361 -30.54 16.48 -31.97
N VAL A 362 -31.77 16.98 -31.84
CA VAL A 362 -33.00 16.17 -32.01
C VAL A 362 -33.56 16.58 -33.37
N CYS A 363 -33.64 15.62 -34.30
CA CYS A 363 -34.28 15.83 -35.60
C CYS A 363 -35.76 16.19 -35.46
#